data_AF-A0A6A5V9Y9-F1
#
_entry.id   AF-A0A6A5V9Y9-F1
#
_cell.length_a   1.000
_cell.length_b   1.000
_cell.length_c   1.000
_cell.angle_alpha   90.00
_cell.angle_beta   90.00
_cell.angle_gamma   90.00
#
_symmetry.space_group_name_H-M   'P 1'
#
loop_
_entity.id
_entity.type
_entity.pdbx_description
1 polymer ?
#
loop_
_entity_poly.entity_id
_entity_poly.type
_entity_poly.pdbx_seq_one_letter_code
_entity_poly.pdbx_strand_id
1 'polypeptide(L)'
;MPPQEQADLWMSLRDRMKVDWKEMTMQEKKAAYYVAFGPHGPRRPTPPDEGRKVFFLASGVIAAAVALFSITRLFANPVRPRTMTKEWQEATEEYMKQQGTEPITFKPGMMVQSKSEKHLPAREKLNDE
;
A
#
# COMPACT_ATOMS: atom_id res chain seq x y z
N MET A 1 -14.67 19.75 -26.27
CA MET A 1 -14.98 21.11 -26.71
C MET A 1 -13.84 22.02 -26.29
N PRO A 2 -13.21 22.74 -27.21
CA PRO A 2 -12.22 23.77 -26.90
C PRO A 2 -12.77 24.81 -25.90
N PRO A 3 -11.91 25.44 -25.08
CA PRO A 3 -12.36 26.43 -24.10
C PRO A 3 -13.13 27.62 -24.70
N GLN A 4 -12.77 28.04 -25.92
CA GLN A 4 -13.44 29.13 -26.63
C GLN A 4 -14.89 28.78 -26.96
N GLU A 5 -15.12 27.61 -27.56
CA GLU A 5 -16.47 27.11 -27.87
C GLU A 5 -17.33 26.92 -26.62
N GLN A 6 -16.72 26.53 -25.49
CA GLN A 6 -17.43 26.44 -24.21
C GLN A 6 -17.91 27.81 -23.73
N ALA A 7 -17.08 28.84 -23.88
CA ALA A 7 -17.43 30.20 -23.50
C ALA A 7 -18.55 30.77 -24.40
N ASP A 8 -18.44 30.58 -25.71
CA ASP A 8 -19.45 31.05 -26.67
C ASP A 8 -20.81 30.33 -26.46
N LEU A 9 -20.78 29.02 -26.21
CA LEU A 9 -21.97 28.24 -25.84
C LEU A 9 -22.57 28.72 -24.52
N TRP A 10 -21.73 29.00 -23.52
CA TRP A 10 -22.19 29.52 -22.24
C TRP A 10 -22.85 30.89 -22.37
N MET A 11 -22.24 31.80 -23.12
CA MET A 11 -22.77 33.15 -23.33
C MET A 11 -24.12 33.10 -24.05
N SER A 12 -24.25 32.29 -25.12
CA SER A 12 -25.52 32.12 -25.84
C SER A 12 -26.62 31.49 -24.98
N LEU A 13 -26.31 30.44 -24.19
CA LEU A 13 -27.27 29.84 -23.26
C LEU A 13 -27.67 30.82 -22.16
N ARG A 14 -26.72 31.61 -21.64
CA ARG A 14 -26.98 32.62 -20.61
C ARG A 14 -27.95 33.70 -21.10
N ASP A 15 -27.82 34.13 -22.35
CA ASP A 15 -28.73 35.11 -22.93
C ASP A 15 -30.14 34.52 -23.18
N ARG A 16 -30.23 33.26 -23.61
CA ARG A 16 -31.52 32.55 -23.74
C ARG A 16 -32.23 32.34 -22.40
N MET A 17 -31.49 32.07 -21.33
CA MET A 17 -32.04 31.89 -19.98
C MET A 17 -32.62 33.17 -19.36
N LYS A 18 -32.36 34.35 -19.93
CA LYS A 18 -32.96 35.63 -19.49
C LYS A 18 -34.40 35.84 -20.00
N VAL A 19 -34.83 35.07 -21.00
CA VAL A 19 -36.15 35.17 -21.66
C VAL A 19 -37.11 34.13 -21.05
N ASP A 20 -38.38 34.06 -21.47
CA ASP A 20 -39.35 33.06 -20.99
C ASP A 20 -38.85 31.63 -21.21
N TRP A 21 -38.82 30.85 -20.13
CA TRP A 21 -38.36 29.47 -20.11
C TRP A 21 -39.31 28.50 -20.80
N LYS A 22 -40.56 28.90 -21.10
CA LYS A 22 -41.48 28.08 -21.90
C LYS A 22 -41.05 27.98 -23.36
N GLU A 23 -40.35 28.99 -23.87
CA GLU A 23 -39.87 29.06 -25.26
C GLU A 23 -38.50 28.40 -25.46
N MET A 24 -37.87 27.93 -24.38
CA MET A 24 -36.64 27.17 -24.45
C MET A 24 -36.92 25.70 -24.80
N THR A 25 -36.14 25.19 -25.75
CA THR A 25 -36.17 23.79 -26.15
C THR A 25 -35.70 22.88 -25.00
N MET A 26 -36.13 21.63 -25.02
CA MET A 26 -35.69 20.65 -24.02
C MET A 26 -34.19 20.39 -24.04
N GLN A 27 -33.52 20.59 -25.19
CA GLN A 27 -32.07 20.46 -25.31
C GLN A 27 -31.35 21.62 -24.63
N GLU A 28 -31.78 22.87 -24.83
CA GLU A 28 -31.22 24.05 -24.15
C GLU A 28 -31.35 23.92 -22.62
N LYS A 29 -32.49 23.43 -22.13
CA LYS A 29 -32.70 23.18 -20.69
C LYS A 29 -31.75 22.13 -20.13
N LYS A 30 -31.58 21.00 -20.85
CA LYS A 30 -30.62 19.95 -20.46
C LYS A 30 -29.18 20.46 -20.49
N ALA A 31 -28.82 21.24 -21.51
CA ALA A 31 -27.50 21.84 -21.64
C ALA A 31 -27.22 22.83 -20.49
N ALA A 32 -28.16 23.74 -20.20
CA ALA A 32 -28.06 24.67 -19.08
C ALA A 32 -27.89 23.93 -17.73
N TYR A 33 -28.68 22.87 -17.50
CA TYR A 33 -28.54 22.04 -16.30
C TYR A 33 -27.16 21.37 -16.24
N TYR A 34 -26.69 20.81 -17.35
CA TYR A 34 -25.37 20.17 -17.42
C TYR A 34 -24.24 21.16 -17.17
N VAL A 35 -24.29 22.39 -17.70
CA VAL A 35 -23.23 23.40 -17.47
C VAL A 35 -23.26 23.94 -16.03
N ALA A 36 -24.44 24.05 -15.42
CA ALA A 36 -24.57 24.55 -14.05
C ALA A 36 -24.21 23.49 -13.00
N PHE A 37 -24.61 22.23 -13.22
CA PHE A 37 -24.61 21.17 -12.20
C PHE A 37 -23.98 19.85 -12.66
N GLY A 38 -23.46 19.78 -13.89
CA GLY A 38 -22.89 18.54 -14.43
C GLY A 38 -21.60 18.10 -13.75
N PRO A 39 -21.18 16.85 -13.99
CA PRO A 39 -19.96 16.24 -13.44
C PRO A 39 -18.70 16.75 -14.15
N HIS A 40 -18.50 18.07 -14.19
CA HIS A 40 -17.35 18.72 -14.80
C HIS A 40 -16.65 19.67 -13.81
N GLY A 41 -15.47 20.16 -14.18
CA GLY A 41 -14.72 21.11 -13.34
C GLY A 41 -14.44 20.52 -11.94
N PRO A 42 -14.80 21.22 -10.85
CA PRO A 42 -14.66 20.74 -9.47
C PRO A 42 -15.56 19.56 -9.09
N ARG A 43 -16.64 19.30 -9.85
CA ARG A 43 -17.60 18.21 -9.57
C ARG A 43 -17.32 16.95 -10.39
N ARG A 44 -16.11 16.82 -10.94
CA ARG A 44 -15.73 15.62 -11.68
C ARG A 44 -15.69 14.42 -10.72
N PRO A 45 -16.36 13.31 -11.04
CA PRO A 45 -16.24 12.09 -10.25
C PRO A 45 -14.81 11.55 -10.36
N THR A 46 -14.46 10.65 -9.44
CA THR A 46 -13.22 9.88 -9.52
C THR A 46 -13.09 9.24 -10.91
N PRO A 47 -11.92 9.30 -11.55
CA PRO A 47 -11.69 8.66 -12.83
C PRO A 47 -12.13 7.19 -12.81
N PRO A 48 -12.66 6.67 -13.94
CA PRO A 48 -12.95 5.25 -14.05
C PRO A 48 -11.71 4.42 -13.74
N ASP A 49 -11.91 3.34 -12.98
CA ASP A 49 -10.87 2.34 -12.65
C ASP A 49 -9.70 2.85 -11.78
N GLU A 50 -9.88 3.95 -11.05
CA GLU A 50 -8.84 4.49 -10.15
C GLU A 50 -8.45 3.49 -9.05
N GLY A 51 -9.43 2.80 -8.43
CA GLY A 51 -9.17 1.88 -7.33
C GLY A 51 -8.25 0.71 -7.70
N ARG A 52 -8.43 0.11 -8.90
CA ARG A 52 -7.54 -0.96 -9.37
C ARG A 52 -6.14 -0.44 -9.67
N LYS A 53 -6.03 0.73 -10.30
CA LYS A 53 -4.73 1.36 -10.59
C LYS A 53 -3.94 1.63 -9.31
N VAL A 54 -4.59 2.20 -8.30
CA VAL A 54 -3.98 2.45 -6.99
C VAL A 54 -3.54 1.15 -6.33
N PHE A 55 -4.40 0.13 -6.35
CA PHE A 55 -4.07 -1.18 -5.77
C PHE A 55 -2.84 -1.82 -6.43
N PHE A 56 -2.79 -1.87 -7.76
CA PHE A 56 -1.66 -2.47 -8.47
C PHE A 56 -0.38 -1.65 -8.32
N LEU A 57 -0.47 -0.32 -8.34
CA LEU A 57 0.68 0.54 -8.13
C LEU A 57 1.25 0.37 -6.72
N ALA A 58 0.40 0.43 -5.69
CA ALA A 58 0.82 0.24 -4.30
C ALA A 58 1.42 -1.15 -4.08
N SER A 59 0.77 -2.19 -4.59
CA SER A 59 1.27 -3.57 -4.52
C SER A 59 2.62 -3.72 -5.23
N GLY A 60 2.80 -3.07 -6.39
CA GLY A 60 4.06 -3.05 -7.11
C GLY A 60 5.20 -2.40 -6.31
N VAL A 61 4.93 -1.29 -5.62
CA VAL A 61 5.91 -0.62 -4.75
C VAL A 61 6.29 -1.51 -3.56
N ILE A 62 5.31 -2.16 -2.91
CA ILE A 62 5.58 -3.09 -1.82
C ILE A 62 6.42 -4.27 -2.31
N ALA A 63 6.08 -4.85 -3.46
CA ALA A 63 6.84 -5.94 -4.07
C ALA A 63 8.28 -5.52 -4.39
N ALA A 64 8.48 -4.30 -4.90
CA ALA A 64 9.81 -3.74 -5.16
C ALA A 64 10.63 -3.58 -3.86
N ALA A 65 10.00 -3.14 -2.77
CA ALA A 65 10.66 -3.03 -1.47
C ALA A 65 11.09 -4.40 -0.92
N VAL A 66 10.22 -5.42 -1.03
CA VAL A 66 10.55 -6.81 -0.64
C VAL A 66 11.68 -7.36 -1.51
N ALA A 67 11.66 -7.10 -2.81
CA ALA A 67 12.73 -7.53 -3.72
C ALA A 67 14.07 -6.88 -3.34
N LEU A 68 14.08 -5.57 -3.10
CA LEU A 68 15.27 -4.85 -2.67
C LEU A 68 15.82 -5.40 -1.36
N PHE A 69 14.97 -5.60 -0.36
CA PHE A 69 15.37 -6.20 0.92
C PHE A 69 15.92 -7.63 0.75
N SER A 70 15.29 -8.44 -0.09
CA SER A 70 15.73 -9.80 -0.34
C SER A 70 17.10 -9.84 -1.01
N ILE A 71 17.31 -8.97 -2.01
CA ILE A 71 18.60 -8.84 -2.70
C ILE A 71 19.69 -8.41 -1.72
N THR A 72 19.46 -7.35 -0.93
CA THR A 72 20.46 -6.89 0.05
C THR A 72 20.75 -7.96 1.10
N ARG A 73 19.73 -8.73 1.53
CA ARG A 73 19.90 -9.83 2.48
C ARG A 73 20.70 -11.01 1.92
N LEU A 74 20.57 -11.31 0.63
CA LEU A 74 21.33 -12.38 -0.04
C LEU A 74 22.84 -12.10 -0.08
N PHE A 75 23.23 -10.83 -0.17
CA PHE A 75 24.63 -10.41 -0.16
C PHE A 75 25.19 -10.12 1.24
N ALA A 76 24.37 -10.22 2.30
CA ALA A 76 24.82 -10.04 3.66
C ALA A 76 25.69 -11.23 4.14
N ASN A 77 26.34 -11.08 5.30
CA ASN A 77 27.19 -12.13 5.86
C ASN A 77 26.40 -13.46 5.94
N PRO A 78 26.87 -14.53 5.26
CA PRO A 78 26.18 -15.81 5.27
C PRO A 78 26.32 -16.51 6.63
N VAL A 79 27.34 -16.17 7.41
CA VAL A 79 27.61 -16.76 8.70
C VAL A 79 26.74 -16.13 9.79
N ARG A 80 26.03 -16.98 10.55
CA ARG A 80 25.21 -16.53 11.68
C ARG A 80 26.01 -16.48 12.99
N PRO A 81 25.63 -15.62 13.94
CA PRO A 81 26.20 -15.63 15.29
C PRO A 81 25.90 -16.94 16.02
N ARG A 82 26.85 -17.41 16.84
CA ARG A 82 26.73 -18.64 17.66
C ARG A 82 25.50 -18.71 18.57
N THR A 83 24.99 -17.56 18.99
CA THR A 83 23.82 -17.44 19.87
C THR A 83 22.49 -17.61 19.15
N MET A 84 22.49 -17.67 17.82
CA MET A 84 21.29 -17.77 16.98
C MET A 84 21.02 -19.20 16.49
N THR A 85 21.44 -20.19 17.28
CA THR A 85 21.08 -21.61 17.11
C THR A 85 19.96 -22.02 18.03
N LYS A 86 19.26 -23.10 17.66
CA LYS A 86 18.12 -23.61 18.43
C LYS A 86 18.57 -24.05 19.82
N GLU A 87 19.70 -24.75 19.86
CA GLU A 87 20.30 -25.32 21.06
C GLU A 87 20.72 -24.22 22.06
N TRP A 88 21.32 -23.13 21.55
CA TRP A 88 21.67 -21.98 22.39
C TRP A 88 20.43 -21.23 22.90
N GLN A 89 19.41 -21.09 22.05
CA GLN A 89 18.14 -20.44 22.41
C GLN A 89 17.38 -21.23 23.48
N GLU A 90 17.36 -22.56 23.37
CA GLU A 90 16.75 -23.46 24.36
C GLU A 90 17.50 -23.37 25.70
N ALA A 91 18.84 -23.41 25.69
CA ALA A 91 19.64 -23.23 26.91
C ALA A 91 19.42 -21.86 27.56
N THR A 92 19.29 -20.80 26.75
CA THR A 92 18.99 -19.44 27.22
C THR A 92 17.59 -19.39 27.85
N GLU A 93 16.63 -20.10 27.28
CA GLU A 93 15.27 -20.18 27.82
C GLU A 93 15.23 -20.91 29.18
N GLU A 94 15.96 -22.01 29.33
CA GLU A 94 16.10 -22.71 30.60
C GLU A 94 16.73 -21.81 31.67
N TYR A 95 17.75 -21.05 31.29
CA TYR A 95 18.37 -20.06 32.18
C TYR A 95 17.38 -18.95 32.58
N MET A 96 16.64 -18.37 31.63
CA MET A 96 15.61 -17.35 31.91
C MET A 96 14.52 -17.87 32.84
N LYS A 97 14.11 -19.14 32.66
CA LYS A 97 13.15 -19.80 33.54
C LYS A 97 13.70 -19.95 34.97
N GLN A 98 14.97 -20.35 35.11
CA GLN A 98 15.62 -20.46 36.42
C GLN A 98 15.74 -19.11 37.13
N GLN A 99 15.97 -18.04 36.36
CA GLN A 99 16.05 -16.67 36.88
C GLN A 99 14.68 -16.05 37.22
N GLY A 100 13.58 -16.69 36.82
CA GLY A 100 12.24 -16.11 36.96
C GLY A 100 12.00 -14.90 36.06
N THR A 101 12.70 -14.83 34.92
CA THR A 101 12.49 -13.78 33.91
C THR A 101 11.13 -13.97 33.23
N GLU A 102 10.36 -12.89 33.07
CA GLU A 102 8.97 -12.92 32.54
C GLU A 102 8.00 -13.81 33.35
N PRO A 103 7.87 -13.63 34.67
CA PRO A 103 7.13 -14.58 35.53
C PRO A 103 5.62 -14.66 35.25
N ILE A 104 5.05 -13.68 34.55
CA ILE A 104 3.61 -13.61 34.22
C ILE A 104 3.33 -14.18 32.82
N THR A 105 4.20 -13.88 31.86
CA THR A 105 3.94 -14.12 30.43
C THR A 105 4.73 -15.30 29.87
N PHE A 106 5.70 -15.85 30.62
CA PHE A 106 6.58 -16.91 30.14
C PHE A 106 5.81 -18.09 29.55
N LYS A 107 6.26 -18.56 28.38
CA LYS A 107 5.76 -19.76 27.71
C LYS A 107 6.92 -20.55 27.11
N PRO A 108 6.88 -21.89 27.17
CA PRO A 108 7.89 -22.73 26.50
C PRO A 108 7.98 -22.40 25.00
N GLY A 109 9.21 -22.27 24.50
CA GLY A 109 9.52 -21.95 23.11
C GLY A 109 9.52 -20.45 22.78
N MET A 110 9.40 -19.56 23.77
CA MET A 110 9.38 -18.11 23.57
C MET A 110 10.69 -17.57 22.97
N MET A 111 11.83 -18.17 23.30
CA MET A 111 13.14 -17.71 22.84
C MET A 111 13.62 -18.42 21.57
N VAL A 112 12.92 -19.48 21.16
CA VAL A 112 13.31 -20.32 20.03
C VAL A 112 12.82 -19.68 18.72
N GLN A 113 13.75 -19.03 18.02
CA GLN A 113 13.50 -18.34 16.75
C GLN A 113 14.06 -19.12 15.55
N SER A 114 15.11 -19.90 15.78
CA SER A 114 15.89 -20.54 14.73
C SER A 114 15.59 -22.02 14.59
N LYS A 115 15.75 -22.54 13.37
CA LYS A 115 15.74 -23.99 13.10
C LYS A 115 17.03 -24.62 13.63
N SER A 116 16.99 -25.90 14.01
CA SER A 116 18.19 -26.61 14.48
C SER A 116 19.29 -26.57 13.44
N GLU A 117 20.53 -26.39 13.93
CA GLU A 117 21.72 -26.20 13.11
C GLU A 117 22.03 -27.39 12.20
N LYS A 118 21.64 -28.61 12.63
CA LYS A 118 21.86 -29.87 11.91
C LYS A 118 21.26 -29.91 10.50
N HIS A 119 20.29 -29.04 10.22
CA HIS A 119 19.59 -28.98 8.93
C HIS A 119 20.01 -27.81 8.06
N LEU A 120 21.04 -27.05 8.44
CA LEU A 120 21.47 -25.85 7.71
C LEU A 120 22.53 -26.16 6.63
N PRO A 121 22.47 -25.49 5.47
CA PRO A 121 23.49 -25.61 4.45
C PRO A 121 24.85 -25.09 4.96
N ALA A 122 25.95 -25.64 4.44
CA ALA A 122 27.31 -25.36 4.95
C ALA A 122 27.71 -23.87 4.97
N ARG A 123 27.12 -23.05 4.10
CA ARG A 123 27.37 -21.59 4.06
C ARG A 123 26.71 -20.82 5.21
N GLU A 124 25.71 -21.40 5.88
CA GLU A 124 24.96 -20.79 6.98
C GLU A 124 25.39 -21.28 8.36
N LYS A 125 26.45 -22.08 8.43
CA LYS A 125 27.04 -22.57 9.67
C LYS A 125 27.66 -21.43 10.47
N LEU A 126 27.85 -21.67 11.76
CA LEU A 126 28.32 -20.67 12.72
C LEU A 126 29.73 -20.14 12.43
N ASN A 127 30.01 -18.94 12.95
CA ASN A 127 31.38 -18.46 13.10
C ASN A 127 31.98 -19.24 14.28
N ASP A 128 32.73 -20.29 13.96
CA ASP A 128 33.61 -20.97 14.90
C ASP A 128 34.87 -20.10 15.07
N GLU A 129 35.03 -19.48 16.25
CA GLU A 129 36.31 -18.88 16.69
C GLU A 129 37.19 -19.95 17.34
#